data_AF-A0A8I1UQ67-F1
#
_entry.id   AF-A0A8I1UQ67-F1
#
_cell.length_a   1.000
_cell.length_b   1.000
_cell.length_c   1.000
_cell.angle_alpha   90.00
_cell.angle_beta   90.00
_cell.angle_gamma   90.00
#
_symmetry.space_group_name_H-M   'P 1'
#
loop_
_entity.id
_entity.type
_entity.pdbx_description
1 polymer ?
#
loop_
_entity_poly.entity_id
_entity_poly.type
_entity_poly.pdbx_seq_one_letter_code
_entity_poly.pdbx_strand_id
1 'polypeptide(L)' 'MADTAFLAMRADLIARGLLTPEHRLTDAGHAHVDALIERLLDEEAPCDPTRPRVRWNRRRGRSARA' A
#
# COMPACT_ATOMS: atom_id res chain seq x y z
N MET A 1 -11.22 0.90 21.58
CA MET A 1 -10.42 2.14 21.61
C MET A 1 -9.44 2.06 20.46
N ALA A 2 -9.41 3.04 19.55
CA ALA A 2 -8.41 3.04 18.50
C ALA A 2 -7.03 3.26 19.13
N ASP A 3 -6.07 2.43 18.72
CA ASP A 3 -4.67 2.55 19.13
C ASP A 3 -4.15 3.96 18.79
N THR A 4 -3.52 4.64 19.74
CA THR A 4 -2.99 6.00 19.57
C THR A 4 -1.95 6.04 18.45
N ALA A 5 -1.16 4.97 18.28
CA ALA A 5 -0.20 4.85 17.18
C ALA A 5 -0.90 4.83 15.82
N PHE A 6 -2.04 4.13 15.72
CA PHE A 6 -2.83 4.06 14.51
C PHE A 6 -3.44 5.41 14.13
N LEU A 7 -3.96 6.16 15.11
CA LEU A 7 -4.50 7.50 14.90
C LEU A 7 -3.42 8.48 14.45
N ALA A 8 -2.23 8.42 15.05
CA ALA A 8 -1.09 9.25 14.67
C ALA A 8 -0.63 8.95 13.23
N MET A 9 -0.47 7.68 12.87
CA MET A 9 -0.16 7.25 11.50
C MET A 9 -1.21 7.76 10.50
N ARG A 10 -2.49 7.66 10.85
CA ARG A 10 -3.58 8.11 9.98
C ARG A 10 -3.54 9.63 9.77
N ALA A 11 -3.30 10.40 10.83
CA ALA A 11 -3.15 11.85 10.72
C ALA A 11 -1.96 12.25 9.84
N ASP A 12 -0.82 11.56 9.95
CA ASP A 12 0.34 11.75 9.07
C ASP A 12 -0.01 11.51 7.59
N LEU A 13 -0.71 10.42 7.29
CA LEU A 13 -1.10 10.10 5.91
C LEU A 13 -2.06 11.13 5.31
N ILE A 14 -2.94 11.73 6.12
CA ILE A 14 -3.80 12.85 5.70
C ILE A 14 -2.95 14.10 5.46
N ALA A 15 -2.06 14.44 6.39
CA ALA A 15 -1.18 15.61 6.29
C ALA A 15 -0.26 15.54 5.05
N ARG A 16 0.15 14.34 4.65
CA ARG A 16 0.92 14.05 3.43
C ARG A 16 0.08 14.05 2.16
N GLY A 17 -1.24 14.25 2.26
CA GLY A 17 -2.15 14.25 1.11
C GLY A 17 -2.38 12.87 0.48
N LEU A 18 -2.01 11.78 1.16
CA LEU A 18 -2.21 10.40 0.68
C LEU A 18 -3.61 9.89 1.02
N LEU A 19 -4.23 10.45 2.07
CA LEU A 19 -5.60 10.18 2.47
C LEU A 19 -6.43 11.46 2.52
N THR A 20 -7.73 11.34 2.24
CA THR A 20 -8.72 12.39 2.53
C THR A 20 -9.07 12.41 4.03
N PRO A 21 -9.70 13.48 4.54
CA PRO A 21 -10.25 13.50 5.91
C PRO A 21 -11.23 12.36 6.21
N GLU A 22 -11.93 11.85 5.21
CA GLU A 22 -12.82 10.69 5.29
C GLU A 22 -12.08 9.34 5.18
N HIS A 23 -10.75 9.37 5.21
CA HIS A 23 -9.86 8.22 5.19
C HIS A 23 -9.92 7.40 3.90
N ARG A 24 -10.20 8.07 2.77
CA ARG A 24 -10.11 7.47 1.42
C ARG A 24 -8.76 7.79 0.80
N LEU A 25 -8.26 6.92 -0.08
CA LEU A 25 -7.06 7.23 -0.86
C LEU A 25 -7.36 8.40 -1.81
N THR A 26 -6.43 9.34 -1.87
CA THR A 26 -6.38 10.36 -2.93
C THR A 26 -5.73 9.77 -4.18
N ASP A 27 -5.74 10.50 -5.30
CA ASP A 27 -4.99 10.10 -6.50
C ASP A 27 -3.48 9.97 -6.21
N ALA A 28 -2.93 10.86 -5.38
CA ALA A 28 -1.55 10.77 -4.91
C ALA A 28 -1.33 9.53 -4.02
N GLY A 29 -2.30 9.20 -3.15
CA GLY A 29 -2.29 7.97 -2.37
C GLY A 29 -2.33 6.72 -3.24
N HIS A 30 -3.14 6.74 -4.30
CA HIS A 30 -3.18 5.67 -5.30
C HIS A 30 -1.82 5.52 -5.98
N ALA A 31 -1.24 6.58 -6.53
CA ALA A 31 0.07 6.54 -7.17
C ALA A 31 1.17 6.06 -6.22
N HIS A 32 1.18 6.53 -4.96
CA HIS A 32 2.16 6.11 -3.95
C HIS A 32 2.10 4.60 -3.67
N VAL A 33 0.89 4.04 -3.55
CA VAL A 33 0.72 2.60 -3.32
C VAL A 33 1.11 1.80 -4.58
N ASP A 34 0.91 2.33 -5.79
CA ASP A 34 1.30 1.65 -7.03
C ASP A 34 2.83 1.57 -7.12
N ALA A 35 3.52 2.69 -6.88
CA ALA A 35 4.98 2.71 -6.81
C ALA A 35 5.55 1.79 -5.71
N LEU A 36 4.88 1.72 -4.56
CA LEU A 36 5.29 0.80 -3.48
C LEU A 36 5.16 -0.66 -3.91
N ILE A 37 4.08 -1.01 -4.61
CA ILE A 37 3.88 -2.37 -5.13
C ILE A 37 4.95 -2.68 -6.18
N GLU A 38 5.19 -1.78 -7.14
CA GLU A 38 6.23 -1.95 -8.15
C GLU A 38 7.61 -2.16 -7.51
N ARG A 39 7.96 -1.33 -6.52
CA ARG A 39 9.21 -1.49 -5.78
C ARG A 39 9.29 -2.86 -5.08
N LEU A 40 8.21 -3.31 -4.44
CA LEU A 40 8.17 -4.62 -3.78
C LEU A 40 8.19 -5.81 -4.75
N LEU A 41 7.79 -5.59 -6.01
CA LEU A 41 7.89 -6.60 -7.07
C LEU A 41 9.31 -6.70 -7.63
N ASP A 42 10.00 -5.57 -7.74
CA ASP A 42 11.40 -5.49 -8.16
C ASP A 42 12.37 -5.92 -7.06
N GLU A 43 12.02 -5.67 -5.80
CA GLU A 43 12.77 -6.16 -4.64
C GLU A 43 12.60 -7.69 -4.54
N GLU A 44 13.64 -8.44 -4.93
CA GLU A 44 13.75 -9.85 -4.59
C GLU A 44 13.96 -10.02 -3.08
N ALA A 45 12.87 -10.20 -2.33
CA ALA A 45 12.98 -10.67 -0.97
C ALA A 45 13.55 -12.11 -0.98
N PRO A 46 14.50 -12.45 -0.08
CA PRO A 46 14.88 -13.85 0.10
C PRO A 46 13.63 -14.61 0.55
N CYS A 47 13.05 -15.37 -0.37
CA CYS A 47 12.29 -16.53 0.05
C CYS A 47 13.30 -17.42 0.78
N ASP A 48 12.89 -17.96 1.94
CA ASP A 48 13.61 -19.02 2.64
C ASP A 48 14.39 -19.87 1.62
N PRO A 49 15.72 -20.02 1.73
CA PRO A 49 16.54 -20.65 0.70
C PRO A 49 16.15 -22.10 0.42
N THR A 50 15.34 -22.71 1.29
CA THR A 50 14.77 -24.05 1.13
C THR A 50 13.38 -24.09 0.51
N ARG A 51 12.75 -22.92 0.27
CA ARG A 51 11.39 -22.80 -0.24
C ARG A 51 11.33 -22.15 -1.63
N PRO A 52 10.31 -22.49 -2.44
CA PRO A 52 10.13 -21.90 -3.75
C PRO A 52 9.86 -20.39 -3.65
N ARG A 53 10.55 -19.61 -4.49
CA ARG A 53 10.37 -18.15 -4.58
C ARG A 53 8.90 -17.81 -4.82
N VAL A 54 8.32 -16.98 -3.94
CA VAL A 54 6.95 -16.48 -4.12
C VAL A 54 6.98 -15.24 -4.99
N ARG A 55 6.41 -15.31 -6.19
CA ARG A 55 6.10 -14.11 -6.99
C ARG A 55 4.87 -13.43 -6.38
N TRP A 56 5.00 -12.17 -6.02
CA TRP A 56 3.88 -11.37 -5.53
C TRP A 56 2.90 -11.07 -6.69
N ASN A 57 1.97 -11.98 -6.97
CA ASN A 57 0.97 -11.78 -8.03
C ASN A 57 -0.19 -10.91 -7.51
N ARG A 58 0.04 -9.64 -7.16
CA ARG A 58 -1.04 -8.73 -6.77
C ARG A 58 -1.38 -7.76 -7.89
N ARG A 59 -2.49 -8.04 -8.58
CA ARG A 59 -3.23 -6.98 -9.30
C ARG A 59 -4.10 -6.28 -8.27
N ARG A 60 -4.09 -4.94 -8.24
CA ARG A 60 -5.17 -4.23 -7.56
C ARG A 60 -6.48 -4.73 -8.14
N GLY A 61 -7.45 -5.03 -7.29
CA GLY A 61 -8.85 -5.16 -7.69
C GLY A 61 -9.37 -3.80 -8.16
N ARG A 62 -8.83 -3.28 -9.27
CA ARG A 62 -9.44 -2.18 -10.02
C ARG A 62 -10.62 -2.82 -10.71
N SER A 63 -11.74 -2.92 -9.99
CA SER A 63 -13.01 -3.14 -10.67
C SER A 63 -13.17 -1.95 -11.61
N ALA A 64 -12.94 -2.19 -12.90
CA ALA A 64 -13.34 -1.27 -13.94
C ALA A 64 -14.86 -1.19 -13.84
N ARG A 65 -15.36 -0.24 -13.04
CA ARG A 65 -16.75 0.15 -13.12
C ARG A 65 -16.85 0.95 -14.42
N ALA A 66 -17.27 0.25 -15.48
CA ALA A 66 -17.90 0.85 -16.64
C ALA A 66 -19.15 1.65 -16.21
#